data_AF-A0A2R6K0R2-F1
#
_entry.id   AF-A0A2R6K0R2-F1
#
_cell.length_a   1.000
_cell.length_b   1.000
_cell.length_c   1.000
_cell.angle_alpha   90.00
_cell.angle_beta   90.00
_cell.angle_gamma   90.00
#
_symmetry.space_group_name_H-M   'P 1'
#
loop_
_entity.id
_entity.type
_entity.pdbx_description
1 polymer ?
#
loop_
_entity_poly.entity_id
_entity_poly.type
_entity_poly.pdbx_seq_one_letter_code
_entity_poly.pdbx_strand_id
1 'polypeptide(L)'
;MDHGEARHGMLVVCAPIGSAFGDDEAAALITDSLVELDVRIDDADHFITHVSAAANCTVSLNGAVGRNGDTLLYFCTTSGADPEDGLEIARDSAVIERVRLVRTSADERADDRTDDGVESYFEFTYSGPCPVVLLSDHGAEVLELNASDGTTRLWCELSRSADVRRVVESLREEVPGTHLLAKHEGARDRRESNGTSVEHCSTISPIVS
;
A
#
# COMPACT_ATOMS: atom_id res chain seq x y z
N MET A 1 -15.80 15.11 -32.23
CA MET A 1 -14.68 15.62 -31.43
C MET A 1 -15.02 15.24 -30.01
N ASP A 2 -14.54 14.06 -29.61
CA ASP A 2 -14.84 13.45 -28.33
C ASP A 2 -14.14 14.27 -27.23
N HIS A 3 -14.92 14.80 -26.29
CA HIS A 3 -14.37 15.46 -25.11
C HIS A 3 -13.83 14.37 -24.21
N GLY A 4 -12.50 14.16 -24.27
CA GLY A 4 -11.78 13.31 -23.33
C GLY A 4 -12.12 13.75 -21.92
N GLU A 5 -12.92 12.93 -21.26
CA GLU A 5 -13.32 13.10 -19.88
C GLU A 5 -12.03 13.15 -19.05
N ALA A 6 -11.81 14.28 -18.38
CA ALA A 6 -10.69 14.42 -17.46
C ALA A 6 -10.88 13.38 -16.37
N ARG A 7 -10.13 12.27 -16.46
CA ARG A 7 -10.04 11.27 -15.40
C ARG A 7 -9.59 12.02 -14.14
N HIS A 8 -10.51 12.27 -13.22
CA HIS A 8 -10.15 12.75 -11.89
C HIS A 8 -9.10 11.78 -11.35
N GLY A 9 -7.95 12.31 -10.93
CA GLY A 9 -6.84 11.50 -10.44
C GLY A 9 -7.35 10.55 -9.35
N MET A 10 -7.28 9.25 -9.62
CA MET A 10 -7.62 8.20 -8.66
C MET A 10 -6.51 8.16 -7.62
N LEU A 11 -6.82 8.39 -6.33
CA LEU A 11 -5.91 8.11 -5.23
C LEU A 11 -6.34 6.78 -4.61
N VAL A 12 -5.45 5.79 -4.67
CA VAL A 12 -5.57 4.55 -3.90
C VAL A 12 -4.65 4.68 -2.70
N VAL A 13 -5.22 4.64 -1.50
CA VAL A 13 -4.46 4.62 -0.25
C VAL A 13 -4.38 3.18 0.20
N CYS A 14 -3.17 2.75 0.54
CA CYS A 14 -2.87 1.44 1.05
C CYS A 14 -2.44 1.62 2.50
N ALA A 15 -3.26 1.16 3.44
CA ALA A 15 -2.99 1.33 4.85
C ALA A 15 -2.25 0.08 5.33
N PRO A 16 -1.05 0.21 5.94
CA PRO A 16 -0.39 -0.95 6.49
C PRO A 16 -1.30 -1.55 7.58
N ILE A 17 -1.63 -2.83 7.44
CA ILE A 17 -2.13 -3.56 8.60
C ILE A 17 -0.90 -3.88 9.45
N GLY A 18 -0.91 -3.40 10.69
CA GLY A 18 0.17 -3.73 11.63
C GLY A 18 0.44 -5.24 11.57
N SER A 19 1.69 -5.59 11.29
CA SER A 19 2.15 -6.92 10.89
C SER A 19 1.53 -8.04 11.74
N ALA A 20 0.46 -8.65 11.23
CA ALA A 20 -0.21 -9.77 11.87
C ALA A 20 -0.80 -10.67 10.78
N PHE A 21 0.07 -11.47 10.15
CA PHE A 21 -0.37 -12.70 9.51
C PHE A 21 -0.68 -13.72 10.61
N GLY A 22 -1.88 -13.59 11.18
CA GLY A 22 -2.51 -14.61 11.98
C GLY A 22 -3.32 -15.52 11.07
N ASP A 23 -2.87 -16.76 10.91
CA ASP A 23 -3.72 -17.86 10.48
C ASP A 23 -4.92 -17.97 11.43
N ASP A 24 -6.13 -18.03 10.84
CA ASP A 24 -7.39 -18.51 11.43
C ASP A 24 -8.07 -17.65 12.52
N GLU A 25 -9.17 -16.99 12.17
CA GLU A 25 -10.50 -17.21 12.78
C GLU A 25 -11.52 -16.23 12.18
N ALA A 26 -12.43 -16.78 11.37
CA ALA A 26 -13.59 -16.08 10.87
C ALA A 26 -14.66 -15.96 11.98
N ALA A 27 -14.86 -14.75 12.50
CA ALA A 27 -16.00 -14.46 13.38
C ALA A 27 -17.10 -13.70 12.61
N ALA A 28 -18.25 -14.35 12.49
CA ALA A 28 -19.40 -13.97 11.68
C ALA A 28 -20.31 -12.89 12.31
N LEU A 29 -20.84 -11.95 11.51
CA LEU A 29 -22.27 -11.86 11.12
C LEU A 29 -22.58 -10.61 10.22
N ILE A 30 -22.93 -10.88 8.96
CA ILE A 30 -23.89 -10.24 8.01
C ILE A 30 -24.02 -8.68 7.97
N THR A 31 -23.45 -8.05 6.93
CA THR A 31 -24.21 -7.36 5.84
C THR A 31 -23.31 -6.54 4.87
N ASP A 32 -22.22 -7.11 4.38
CA ASP A 32 -21.72 -6.96 2.99
C ASP A 32 -20.67 -8.06 2.84
N SER A 33 -20.91 -9.03 1.96
CA SER A 33 -19.99 -10.16 1.81
C SER A 33 -18.84 -9.72 0.93
N LEU A 34 -17.62 -9.72 1.47
CA LEU A 34 -16.41 -9.37 0.75
C LEU A 34 -15.57 -10.63 0.52
N VAL A 35 -14.80 -10.60 -0.56
CA VAL A 35 -13.83 -11.63 -0.90
C VAL A 35 -12.45 -11.02 -0.72
N GLU A 36 -11.72 -11.51 0.26
CA GLU A 36 -10.33 -11.16 0.52
C GLU A 36 -9.43 -12.04 -0.33
N LEU A 37 -8.45 -11.42 -1.00
CA LEU A 37 -7.44 -12.11 -1.80
C LEU A 37 -6.06 -11.83 -1.23
N ASP A 38 -5.32 -12.88 -0.93
CA ASP A 38 -3.89 -12.79 -0.66
C ASP A 38 -3.11 -13.19 -1.90
N VAL A 39 -2.32 -12.25 -2.41
CA VAL A 39 -1.57 -12.38 -3.65
C VAL A 39 -0.08 -12.22 -3.37
N ARG A 40 0.72 -13.11 -3.95
CA ARG A 40 2.18 -13.02 -3.99
C ARG A 40 2.62 -12.67 -5.41
N ILE A 41 3.56 -11.75 -5.54
CA ILE A 41 4.25 -11.42 -6.78
C ILE A 41 5.73 -11.77 -6.58
N ASP A 42 6.21 -12.71 -7.39
CA ASP A 42 7.60 -13.18 -7.45
C ASP A 42 8.17 -12.81 -8.82
N ASP A 43 8.32 -11.50 -9.03
CA ASP A 43 8.74 -10.96 -10.31
C ASP A 43 9.80 -9.88 -10.09
N ALA A 44 11.00 -10.13 -10.59
CA ALA A 44 12.14 -9.24 -10.38
C ALA A 44 12.05 -7.96 -11.23
N ASP A 45 11.18 -7.93 -12.25
CA ASP A 45 10.89 -6.75 -13.05
C ASP A 45 9.87 -5.83 -12.35
N HIS A 46 9.07 -6.36 -11.42
CA HIS A 46 8.21 -5.56 -10.55
C HIS A 46 9.05 -4.71 -9.59
N PHE A 47 8.97 -3.38 -9.75
CA PHE A 47 9.86 -2.42 -9.09
C PHE A 47 9.95 -2.59 -7.56
N ILE A 48 8.83 -2.76 -6.88
CA ILE A 48 8.80 -2.88 -5.41
C ILE A 48 9.49 -4.18 -4.95
N THR A 49 9.31 -5.26 -5.71
CA THR A 49 9.97 -6.55 -5.49
C THR A 49 11.47 -6.46 -5.72
N HIS A 50 11.89 -5.74 -6.78
CA HIS A 50 13.29 -5.50 -7.07
C HIS A 50 13.99 -4.70 -5.96
N VAL A 51 13.38 -3.61 -5.50
CA VAL A 51 13.96 -2.75 -4.45
C VAL A 51 14.16 -3.54 -3.15
N SER A 52 13.18 -4.36 -2.73
CA SER A 52 13.33 -5.15 -1.50
C SER A 52 14.47 -6.16 -1.58
N ALA A 53 14.67 -6.80 -2.74
CA ALA A 53 15.80 -7.71 -2.97
C ALA A 53 17.14 -6.98 -3.01
N ALA A 54 17.22 -5.88 -3.77
CA ALA A 54 18.48 -5.19 -4.05
C ALA A 54 19.00 -4.41 -2.83
N ALA A 55 18.12 -3.76 -2.08
CA ALA A 55 18.47 -3.04 -0.86
C ALA A 55 18.35 -3.90 0.42
N ASN A 56 17.93 -5.16 0.29
CA ASN A 56 17.69 -6.08 1.42
C ASN A 56 16.82 -5.44 2.52
N CYS A 57 15.68 -4.88 2.09
CA CYS A 57 14.82 -4.05 2.93
C CYS A 57 13.35 -4.44 2.79
N THR A 58 12.53 -3.95 3.71
CA THR A 58 11.07 -4.03 3.57
C THR A 58 10.56 -2.75 2.90
N VAL A 59 9.73 -2.89 1.88
CA VAL A 59 9.11 -1.79 1.14
C VAL A 59 7.59 -1.89 1.27
N SER A 60 6.95 -0.85 1.77
CA SER A 60 5.49 -0.73 1.87
C SER A 60 5.00 0.33 0.91
N LEU A 61 4.06 0.01 0.03
CA LEU A 61 3.36 1.02 -0.76
C LEU A 61 2.24 1.62 0.09
N ASN A 62 2.32 2.91 0.40
CA ASN A 62 1.29 3.62 1.17
C ASN A 62 0.17 4.18 0.29
N GLY A 63 0.44 4.32 -1.02
CA GLY A 63 -0.58 4.71 -1.96
C GLY A 63 -0.06 5.02 -3.36
N ALA A 64 -0.98 5.08 -4.31
CA ALA A 64 -0.73 5.42 -5.70
C ALA A 64 -1.76 6.45 -6.18
N VAL A 65 -1.29 7.51 -6.86
CA VAL A 65 -2.15 8.53 -7.46
C VAL A 65 -2.01 8.54 -8.97
N GLY A 66 -3.12 8.32 -9.67
CA GLY A 66 -3.26 8.55 -11.11
C GLY A 66 -2.97 10.00 -11.48
N ARG A 67 -1.98 10.22 -12.34
CA ARG A 67 -1.78 11.50 -13.06
C ARG A 67 -2.21 11.35 -14.53
N ASN A 68 -2.23 12.47 -15.24
CA ASN A 68 -2.48 12.48 -16.67
C ASN A 68 -1.33 11.80 -17.42
N GLY A 69 -1.64 11.02 -18.46
CA GLY A 69 -0.63 10.42 -19.35
C GLY A 69 0.05 9.16 -18.80
N ASP A 70 -0.73 8.26 -18.19
CA ASP A 70 -0.30 6.93 -17.70
C ASP A 70 0.78 6.93 -16.60
N THR A 71 1.15 8.12 -16.11
CA THR A 71 2.07 8.27 -14.98
C THR A 71 1.35 8.18 -13.63
N LEU A 72 2.01 7.55 -12.67
CA LEU A 72 1.54 7.35 -11.30
C LEU A 72 2.48 8.01 -10.30
N LEU A 73 1.91 8.60 -9.25
CA LEU A 73 2.68 9.06 -8.11
C LEU A 73 2.58 8.01 -7.00
N TYR A 74 3.68 7.31 -6.71
CA TYR A 74 3.75 6.32 -5.64
C TYR A 74 4.31 6.94 -4.37
N PHE A 75 3.68 6.60 -3.26
CA PHE A 75 4.18 6.89 -1.92
C PHE A 75 4.58 5.57 -1.28
N CYS A 76 5.85 5.41 -0.93
CA CYS A 76 6.34 4.21 -0.27
C CYS A 76 7.12 4.53 0.99
N THR A 77 7.10 3.59 1.93
CA THR A 77 8.01 3.53 3.07
C THR A 77 9.00 2.41 2.85
N THR A 78 10.28 2.63 3.14
CA THR A 78 11.26 1.55 3.27
C THR A 78 11.74 1.45 4.70
N SER A 79 11.98 0.24 5.19
CA SER A 79 12.58 -0.03 6.49
C SER A 79 13.75 -1.00 6.37
N GLY A 80 14.81 -0.76 7.13
CA GLY A 80 16.01 -1.61 7.16
C GLY A 80 17.09 -1.30 6.11
N ALA A 81 16.95 -0.21 5.34
CA ALA A 81 17.96 0.24 4.38
C ALA A 81 18.25 1.74 4.48
N ASP A 82 19.46 2.12 4.06
CA ASP A 82 19.85 3.51 3.90
C ASP A 82 19.02 4.16 2.77
N PRO A 83 18.54 5.40 2.96
CA PRO A 83 17.69 6.04 1.97
C PRO A 83 18.40 6.27 0.63
N GLU A 84 19.73 6.40 0.64
CA GLU A 84 20.54 6.59 -0.56
C GLU A 84 20.48 5.36 -1.47
N ASP A 85 20.46 4.13 -0.92
CA ASP A 85 20.35 2.90 -1.71
C ASP A 85 19.04 2.87 -2.50
N GLY A 86 17.93 3.24 -1.86
CA GLY A 86 16.62 3.36 -2.50
C GLY A 86 16.60 4.41 -3.62
N LEU A 87 17.31 5.53 -3.44
CA LEU A 87 17.45 6.56 -4.47
C LEU A 87 18.29 6.08 -5.66
N GLU A 88 19.37 5.35 -5.42
CA GLU A 88 20.23 4.82 -6.47
C GLU A 88 19.50 3.77 -7.32
N ILE A 89 18.85 2.79 -6.68
CA ILE A 89 18.06 1.77 -7.38
C ILE A 89 16.95 2.41 -8.21
N ALA A 90 16.25 3.41 -7.65
CA ALA A 90 15.18 4.10 -8.35
C ALA A 90 15.68 4.90 -9.56
N ARG A 91 16.89 5.47 -9.52
CA ARG A 91 17.46 6.23 -10.64
C ARG A 91 17.93 5.34 -11.78
N ASP A 92 18.29 4.09 -11.50
CA ASP A 92 18.70 3.10 -12.51
C ASP A 92 17.48 2.45 -13.20
N SER A 93 16.31 2.52 -12.58
CA SER A 93 15.09 1.89 -13.07
C SER A 93 14.43 2.64 -14.23
N ALA A 94 14.14 1.94 -15.33
CA ALA A 94 13.46 2.50 -16.50
C ALA A 94 12.00 2.89 -16.27
N VAL A 95 11.35 2.33 -15.24
CA VAL A 95 9.94 2.62 -14.89
C VAL A 95 9.78 3.80 -13.94
N ILE A 96 10.89 4.40 -13.49
CA ILE A 96 10.91 5.56 -12.60
C ILE A 96 11.39 6.79 -13.37
N GLU A 97 10.52 7.79 -13.53
CA GLU A 97 10.92 9.07 -14.12
C GLU A 97 11.55 10.02 -13.11
N ARG A 98 11.14 9.90 -11.84
CA ARG A 98 11.62 10.78 -10.77
C ARG A 98 11.45 10.09 -9.42
N VAL A 99 12.44 10.29 -8.55
CA VAL A 99 12.39 9.89 -7.14
C VAL A 99 12.69 11.09 -6.23
N ARG A 100 12.02 11.14 -5.07
CA ARG A 100 12.28 12.12 -4.02
C ARG A 100 12.15 11.47 -2.65
N LEU A 101 13.16 11.63 -1.80
CA LEU A 101 13.05 11.38 -0.36
C LEU A 101 12.20 12.49 0.28
N VAL A 102 11.13 12.10 0.94
CA VAL A 102 10.18 13.00 1.61
C VAL A 102 10.64 13.29 3.04
N ARG A 103 10.95 12.24 3.79
CA ARG A 103 11.44 12.30 5.18
C ARG A 103 12.06 10.98 5.61
N THR A 104 12.77 10.98 6.73
CA THR A 104 13.31 9.79 7.40
C THR A 104 12.96 9.84 8.89
N SER A 105 12.71 8.69 9.52
CA SER A 105 12.44 8.63 10.97
C SER A 105 13.64 9.06 11.83
N ALA A 106 14.85 9.08 11.27
CA ALA A 106 16.04 9.62 11.94
C ALA A 106 15.96 11.14 12.23
N ASP A 107 15.05 11.86 11.58
CA ASP A 107 14.77 13.28 11.85
C ASP A 107 13.84 13.45 13.08
N GLU A 108 13.16 12.36 13.48
CA GLU A 108 12.30 12.29 14.66
C GLU A 108 13.16 11.91 15.88
N ARG A 109 12.82 12.43 17.07
CA ARG A 109 13.74 12.43 18.24
C ARG A 109 14.34 11.03 18.51
N ALA A 110 15.67 10.98 18.64
CA ALA A 110 16.49 9.79 18.88
C ALA A 110 16.15 8.96 20.13
N ASP A 111 15.16 9.37 20.93
CA ASP A 111 14.69 8.67 22.13
C ASP A 111 13.64 7.58 21.82
N ASP A 112 13.12 7.50 20.58
CA ASP A 112 12.14 6.49 20.15
C ASP A 112 12.73 5.51 19.11
N ARG A 113 14.04 5.20 19.24
CA ARG A 113 14.67 4.16 18.43
C ARG A 113 14.06 2.81 18.77
N THR A 114 13.06 2.43 17.99
CA THR A 114 12.64 1.04 17.85
C THR A 114 13.77 0.27 17.12
N ASP A 115 13.93 -1.01 17.42
CA ASP A 115 14.96 -1.91 16.86
C ASP A 115 14.78 -2.14 15.34
N ASP A 116 13.68 -1.63 14.75
CA ASP A 116 13.29 -1.77 13.35
C ASP A 116 14.10 -0.93 12.34
N GLY A 117 15.14 -0.21 12.78
CA GLY A 117 16.01 0.57 11.89
C GLY A 117 15.42 1.91 11.42
N VAL A 118 16.05 2.53 10.42
CA VAL A 118 15.60 3.83 9.87
C VAL A 118 14.49 3.60 8.87
N GLU A 119 13.35 4.26 9.07
CA GLU A 119 12.26 4.30 8.10
C GLU A 119 12.43 5.50 7.18
N SER A 120 12.31 5.28 5.87
CA SER A 120 12.47 6.31 4.87
C SER A 120 11.23 6.39 3.99
N TYR A 121 10.71 7.60 3.80
CA TYR A 121 9.48 7.86 3.06
C TYR A 121 9.82 8.46 1.70
N PHE A 122 9.33 7.87 0.63
CA PHE A 122 9.65 8.23 -0.74
C PHE A 122 8.42 8.59 -1.56
N GLU A 123 8.63 9.49 -2.51
CA GLU A 123 7.72 9.82 -3.59
C GLU A 123 8.38 9.42 -4.92
N PHE A 124 7.69 8.60 -5.71
CA PHE A 124 8.14 8.20 -7.05
C PHE A 124 7.15 8.63 -8.12
N THR A 125 7.66 9.10 -9.25
CA THR A 125 6.92 9.22 -10.50
C THR A 125 7.17 7.95 -11.30
N TYR A 126 6.16 7.10 -11.37
CA TYR A 126 6.20 5.73 -11.87
C TYR A 126 5.39 5.61 -13.16
N SER A 127 5.92 4.91 -14.16
CA SER A 127 5.30 4.75 -15.48
C SER A 127 5.20 3.28 -15.92
N GLY A 128 5.31 2.34 -14.97
CA GLY A 128 5.20 0.91 -15.21
C GLY A 128 3.81 0.33 -14.90
N PRO A 129 3.64 -1.00 -15.03
CA PRO A 129 2.40 -1.68 -14.66
C PRO A 129 2.14 -1.54 -13.15
N CYS A 130 0.90 -1.27 -12.78
CA CYS A 130 0.51 -1.03 -11.39
C CYS A 130 -0.58 -2.01 -10.95
N PRO A 131 -0.25 -3.03 -10.13
CA PRO A 131 -1.25 -3.97 -9.66
C PRO A 131 -2.36 -3.28 -8.86
N VAL A 132 -2.05 -2.20 -8.14
CA VAL A 132 -3.02 -1.45 -7.33
C VAL A 132 -4.07 -0.76 -8.18
N VAL A 133 -3.66 -0.07 -9.25
CA VAL A 133 -4.60 0.63 -10.15
C VAL A 133 -5.45 -0.37 -10.92
N LEU A 134 -4.86 -1.46 -11.42
CA LEU A 134 -5.60 -2.54 -12.07
C LEU A 134 -6.68 -3.11 -11.14
N LEU A 135 -6.31 -3.43 -9.90
CA LEU A 135 -7.23 -3.97 -8.91
C LEU A 135 -8.36 -2.98 -8.61
N SER A 136 -8.05 -1.69 -8.46
CA SER A 136 -9.07 -0.66 -8.27
C SER A 136 -9.98 -0.45 -9.48
N ASP A 137 -9.49 -0.57 -10.71
CA ASP A 137 -10.32 -0.52 -11.93
C ASP A 137 -11.31 -1.70 -11.98
N HIS A 138 -10.90 -2.84 -11.43
CA HIS A 138 -11.75 -4.01 -11.23
C HIS A 138 -12.66 -3.95 -9.98
N GLY A 139 -12.68 -2.81 -9.27
CA GLY A 139 -13.51 -2.60 -8.09
C GLY A 139 -12.98 -3.26 -6.82
N ALA A 140 -11.68 -3.59 -6.78
CA ALA A 140 -11.01 -4.04 -5.57
C ALA A 140 -10.52 -2.86 -4.73
N GLU A 141 -10.61 -3.00 -3.42
CA GLU A 141 -9.93 -2.13 -2.46
C GLU A 141 -8.62 -2.80 -2.06
N VAL A 142 -7.49 -2.21 -2.42
CA VAL A 142 -6.18 -2.69 -1.97
C VAL A 142 -5.95 -2.20 -0.55
N LEU A 143 -5.84 -3.14 0.37
CA LEU A 143 -5.58 -2.86 1.77
C LEU A 143 -4.10 -2.66 2.00
N GLU A 144 -3.29 -3.61 1.51
CA GLU A 144 -1.87 -3.70 1.80
C GLU A 144 -1.06 -4.13 0.57
N LEU A 145 0.12 -3.55 0.38
CA LEU A 145 1.14 -4.03 -0.53
C LEU A 145 2.52 -3.82 0.09
N ASN A 146 3.17 -4.94 0.41
CA ASN A 146 4.49 -4.98 1.04
C ASN A 146 5.44 -5.87 0.25
N ALA A 147 6.73 -5.54 0.25
CA ALA A 147 7.76 -6.38 -0.32
C ALA A 147 8.93 -6.55 0.64
N SER A 148 9.38 -7.79 0.80
CA SER A 148 10.53 -8.17 1.61
C SER A 148 11.20 -9.38 0.96
N ASP A 149 12.52 -9.50 1.06
CA ASP A 149 13.28 -10.64 0.55
C ASP A 149 12.99 -10.97 -0.94
N GLY A 150 12.80 -9.93 -1.77
CA GLY A 150 12.50 -10.11 -3.19
C GLY A 150 11.14 -10.74 -3.49
N THR A 151 10.20 -10.66 -2.55
CA THR A 151 8.82 -11.10 -2.73
C THR A 151 7.88 -9.95 -2.40
N THR A 152 6.87 -9.70 -3.23
CA THR A 152 5.79 -8.78 -2.87
C THR A 152 4.54 -9.56 -2.45
N ARG A 153 3.90 -9.13 -1.37
CA ARG A 153 2.55 -9.53 -0.96
C ARG A 153 1.58 -8.38 -1.11
N LEU A 154 0.43 -8.70 -1.66
CA LEU A 154 -0.67 -7.78 -1.89
C LEU A 154 -1.93 -8.39 -1.27
N TRP A 155 -2.62 -7.59 -0.47
CA TRP A 155 -3.90 -7.95 0.11
C TRP A 155 -4.96 -6.97 -0.39
N CYS A 156 -6.04 -7.51 -0.96
CA CYS A 156 -7.16 -6.72 -1.44
C CYS A 156 -8.49 -7.38 -1.16
N GLU A 157 -9.53 -6.56 -1.12
CA GLU A 157 -10.92 -6.98 -0.98
C GLU A 157 -11.72 -6.66 -2.23
N LEU A 158 -12.59 -7.59 -2.60
CA LEU A 158 -13.53 -7.47 -3.71
C LEU A 158 -14.95 -7.65 -3.18
N SER A 159 -15.93 -6.98 -3.80
CA SER A 159 -17.33 -7.36 -3.60
C SER A 159 -17.53 -8.83 -3.97
N ARG A 160 -18.38 -9.57 -3.26
CA ARG A 160 -18.75 -10.95 -3.66
C ARG A 160 -19.36 -11.06 -5.06
N SER A 161 -19.90 -9.96 -5.58
CA SER A 161 -20.42 -9.89 -6.94
C SER A 161 -19.33 -9.76 -8.02
N ALA A 162 -18.09 -9.44 -7.62
CA ALA A 162 -16.97 -9.29 -8.54
C ALA A 162 -16.50 -10.64 -9.07
N ASP A 163 -16.08 -10.65 -10.34
CA ASP A 163 -15.50 -11.83 -10.97
C ASP A 163 -14.03 -11.97 -10.57
N VAL A 164 -13.81 -12.57 -9.39
CA VAL A 164 -12.47 -12.82 -8.82
C VAL A 164 -11.53 -13.48 -9.83
N ARG A 165 -12.05 -14.42 -10.63
CA ARG A 165 -11.23 -15.12 -11.62
C ARG A 165 -10.73 -14.14 -12.67
N ARG A 166 -11.60 -13.30 -13.20
CA ARG A 166 -11.22 -12.28 -14.17
C ARG A 166 -10.19 -11.31 -13.61
N VAL A 167 -10.35 -10.89 -12.36
CA VAL A 167 -9.40 -9.98 -11.69
C VAL A 167 -8.01 -10.61 -11.58
N VAL A 168 -7.92 -11.85 -11.07
CA VAL A 168 -6.65 -12.56 -10.91
C VAL A 168 -5.97 -12.84 -12.25
N GLU A 169 -6.74 -13.20 -13.28
CA GLU A 169 -6.17 -13.41 -14.63
C GLU A 169 -5.64 -12.10 -15.21
N SER A 170 -6.39 -11.00 -15.09
CA SER A 170 -5.93 -9.68 -15.57
C SER A 170 -4.65 -9.25 -14.83
N LEU A 171 -4.58 -9.49 -13.53
CA LEU A 171 -3.40 -9.21 -12.71
C LEU A 171 -2.18 -10.03 -13.17
N ARG A 172 -2.36 -11.30 -13.53
CA ARG A 172 -1.30 -12.16 -14.06
C ARG A 172 -0.82 -11.75 -15.46
N GLU A 173 -1.73 -11.21 -16.26
CA GLU A 173 -1.40 -10.73 -17.60
C GLU A 173 -0.56 -9.45 -17.56
N GLU A 174 -0.89 -8.52 -16.64
CA GLU A 174 -0.15 -7.26 -16.47
C GLU A 174 1.11 -7.39 -15.62
N VAL A 175 1.07 -8.24 -14.59
CA VAL A 175 2.18 -8.45 -13.65
C VAL A 175 2.55 -9.94 -13.65
N PRO A 176 3.58 -10.33 -14.42
CA PRO A 176 4.13 -11.69 -14.39
C PRO A 176 4.53 -12.10 -12.97
N GLY A 177 4.68 -13.41 -12.72
CA GLY A 177 5.05 -13.90 -11.38
C GLY A 177 3.94 -13.77 -10.32
N THR A 178 2.71 -13.43 -10.71
CA THR A 178 1.56 -13.32 -9.79
C THR A 178 0.97 -14.68 -9.42
N HIS A 179 0.87 -14.96 -8.12
CA HIS A 179 0.30 -16.15 -7.51
C HIS A 179 -0.78 -15.79 -6.49
N LEU A 180 -1.97 -16.36 -6.63
CA LEU A 180 -3.01 -16.28 -5.58
C LEU A 180 -2.66 -17.31 -4.50
N LEU A 181 -2.38 -16.85 -3.29
CA LEU A 181 -2.05 -17.70 -2.14
C LEU A 181 -3.31 -18.14 -1.41
N ALA A 182 -4.21 -17.20 -1.14
CA ALA A 182 -5.45 -17.47 -0.42
C ALA A 182 -6.61 -16.63 -0.94
N LYS A 183 -7.81 -17.16 -0.75
CA LYS A 183 -9.09 -16.49 -1.01
C LYS A 183 -9.99 -16.76 0.18
N HIS A 184 -10.38 -15.72 0.90
CA HIS A 184 -11.29 -15.81 2.04
C HIS A 184 -12.60 -15.08 1.72
N GLU A 185 -13.73 -15.64 2.14
CA GLU A 185 -15.02 -14.97 2.07
C GLU A 185 -15.34 -14.47 3.49
N GLY A 186 -15.34 -13.15 3.69
CA GLY A 186 -15.45 -12.49 4.99
C GLY A 186 -16.54 -11.41 5.05
N ALA A 187 -16.88 -10.97 6.26
CA ALA A 187 -17.74 -9.80 6.51
C ALA A 187 -16.93 -8.79 7.34
N ARG A 188 -16.75 -7.55 6.86
CA ARG A 188 -15.97 -6.52 7.56
C ARG A 188 -16.60 -6.12 8.90
N ASP A 189 -15.79 -6.05 9.96
CA ASP A 189 -16.04 -5.15 11.09
C ASP A 189 -15.46 -3.77 10.73
N ARG A 190 -16.34 -2.82 10.46
CA ARG A 190 -15.95 -1.42 10.23
C ARG A 190 -15.42 -0.85 11.55
N ARG A 191 -14.12 -1.00 11.81
CA ARG A 191 -13.46 -0.19 12.83
C ARG A 191 -13.57 1.27 12.44
N GLU A 192 -14.08 2.01 13.41
CA GLU A 192 -14.55 3.37 13.29
C GLU A 192 -13.41 4.28 12.78
N SER A 193 -13.70 5.06 11.74
CA SER A 193 -13.05 6.35 11.55
C SER A 193 -13.35 7.15 12.82
N ASN A 194 -12.44 7.09 13.80
CA ASN A 194 -12.57 7.86 15.03
C ASN A 194 -12.40 9.34 14.66
N GLY A 195 -13.53 9.95 14.28
CA GLY A 195 -13.68 11.38 14.24
C GLY A 195 -13.31 11.90 15.61
N THR A 196 -12.17 12.57 15.71
CA THR A 196 -11.80 13.26 16.93
C THR A 196 -12.72 14.48 17.05
N SER A 197 -13.90 14.26 17.63
CA SER A 197 -14.72 15.32 18.21
C SER A 197 -13.93 15.85 19.40
N VAL A 198 -13.29 17.00 19.21
CA VAL A 198 -12.72 17.77 20.32
C VAL A 198 -13.86 18.46 21.08
N GLU A 199 -14.52 17.71 21.95
CA GLU A 199 -15.25 18.30 23.07
C GLU A 199 -14.42 18.12 24.34
N HIS A 200 -13.82 19.22 24.80
CA HIS A 200 -13.31 19.31 26.18
C HIS A 200 -13.88 20.57 26.85
N CYS A 201 -14.88 20.32 27.68
CA CYS A 201 -15.48 21.17 28.71
C CYS A 201 -15.64 20.19 29.89
N SER A 202 -15.19 20.38 31.13
CA SER A 202 -14.76 21.56 31.88
C SER A 202 -14.22 21.12 33.26
N THR A 203 -13.38 21.99 33.86
CA THR A 203 -13.28 22.31 35.30
C THR A 203 -12.52 21.40 36.29
N ILE A 204 -11.71 22.06 37.14
CA ILE A 204 -11.44 21.92 38.61
C ILE A 204 -10.01 22.47 38.86
N SER A 205 -9.67 23.42 39.75
CA SER A 205 -10.28 24.00 40.95
C SER A 205 -9.54 25.30 41.40
N PRO A 206 -10.02 26.04 42.42
CA PRO A 206 -9.57 27.40 42.77
C PRO A 206 -8.28 27.46 43.60
N ILE A 207 -7.53 28.55 43.44
CA ILE A 207 -6.40 28.94 44.31
C ILE A 207 -6.91 29.97 45.31
N VAL A 208 -6.83 29.62 46.59
CA VAL A 208 -6.97 30.56 47.71
C VAL A 208 -5.65 31.32 47.87
N SER A 209 -5.72 32.63 48.06
CA SER A 209 -4.79 33.37 48.91
C SER A 209 -5.39 34.69 49.36
#